data_AF-A0A2G5LDW1-F1
#
_entry.id   AF-A0A2G5LDW1-F1
#
_cell.length_a   1.000
_cell.length_b   1.000
_cell.length_c   1.000
_cell.angle_alpha   90.00
_cell.angle_beta   90.00
_cell.angle_gamma   90.00
#
_symmetry.space_group_name_H-M   'P 1'
#
loop_
_entity.id
_entity.type
_entity.pdbx_description
1 polymer ?
#
loop_
_entity_poly.entity_id
_entity_poly.type
_entity_poly.pdbx_seq_one_letter_code
_entity_poly.pdbx_strand_id
1 'polypeptide(L)'
;MIKFFRKIRQQLLRENRFSQYLLYAIGEIVLVVIGILIALQIDNWNENRKLEAKTQNYYKQILEDLQKDKTFATQTITKFELQRKAYQDYIDKFKSSQFTLTSMYEELLDLNAESYALNFNTSTIESLQNSGEIALIPPLLRNKLLDLKRMQQKITLDESLDNRAKTGVTERISMLIGGKDGQSEPLKTD
;
A
#
# COMPACT_ATOMS: atom_id res chain seq x y z
N MET A 1 31.18 -32.36 -30.49
CA MET A 1 30.47 -33.66 -30.57
C MET A 1 29.91 -34.00 -31.95
N ILE A 2 29.56 -33.04 -32.81
CA ILE A 2 28.94 -33.30 -34.15
C ILE A 2 29.84 -34.10 -35.12
N LYS A 3 31.18 -33.96 -35.06
CA LYS A 3 32.08 -34.59 -36.06
C LYS A 3 32.16 -36.12 -35.95
N PHE A 4 31.94 -36.69 -34.76
CA PHE A 4 32.03 -38.14 -34.53
C PHE A 4 30.78 -38.87 -35.07
N PHE A 5 29.59 -38.38 -34.70
CA PHE A 5 28.32 -38.89 -35.24
C PHE A 5 28.21 -38.68 -36.75
N ARG A 6 28.76 -37.58 -37.29
CA ARG A 6 28.83 -37.34 -38.74
C ARG A 6 29.63 -38.40 -39.50
N LYS A 7 30.78 -38.86 -38.95
CA LYS A 7 31.59 -39.91 -39.59
C LYS A 7 30.87 -41.26 -39.60
N ILE A 8 30.21 -41.62 -38.51
CA ILE A 8 29.45 -42.88 -38.41
C ILE A 8 28.28 -42.91 -39.40
N ARG A 9 27.54 -41.80 -39.53
CA ARG A 9 26.47 -41.67 -40.54
C ARG A 9 26.98 -41.85 -41.99
N GLN A 10 28.13 -41.27 -42.31
CA GLN A 10 28.73 -41.40 -43.64
C GLN A 10 29.19 -42.83 -43.95
N GLN A 11 29.69 -43.57 -42.95
CA GLN A 11 30.02 -44.99 -43.11
C GLN A 11 28.79 -45.87 -43.32
N LEU A 12 27.71 -45.66 -42.53
CA LEU A 12 26.48 -46.47 -42.63
C LEU A 12 25.72 -46.27 -43.95
N LEU A 13 25.75 -45.06 -44.52
CA LEU A 13 25.19 -44.77 -45.85
C LEU A 13 25.97 -45.46 -46.98
N ARG A 14 27.29 -45.64 -46.80
CA ARG A 14 28.17 -46.28 -47.79
C ARG A 14 28.00 -47.80 -47.86
N GLU A 15 27.47 -48.42 -46.80
CA GLU A 15 27.20 -49.87 -46.71
C GLU A 15 25.76 -50.27 -47.10
N ASN A 16 24.97 -49.40 -47.74
CA ASN A 16 23.56 -49.66 -48.12
C ASN A 16 22.62 -49.98 -46.92
N ARG A 17 23.00 -49.63 -45.69
CA ARG A 17 22.24 -49.91 -44.45
C ARG A 17 21.30 -48.78 -44.06
N PHE A 18 20.38 -48.42 -44.95
CA PHE A 18 19.49 -47.26 -44.78
C PHE A 18 18.64 -47.31 -43.50
N SER A 19 18.12 -48.49 -43.13
CA SER A 19 17.32 -48.66 -41.90
C SER A 19 18.11 -48.39 -40.61
N GLN A 20 19.40 -48.76 -40.58
CA GLN A 20 20.29 -48.50 -39.43
C GLN A 20 20.66 -47.01 -39.34
N TYR A 21 20.83 -46.36 -40.49
CA TYR A 21 21.03 -44.91 -40.57
C TYR A 21 19.83 -44.13 -40.01
N LEU A 22 18.60 -44.51 -40.38
CA LEU A 22 17.38 -43.84 -39.92
C LEU A 22 17.22 -43.95 -38.40
N LEU A 23 17.46 -45.13 -37.83
CA LEU A 23 17.39 -45.37 -36.39
C LEU A 23 18.40 -44.49 -35.61
N TYR A 24 19.63 -44.39 -36.11
CA TYR A 24 20.67 -43.55 -35.53
C TYR A 24 20.35 -42.05 -35.64
N ALA A 25 19.79 -41.62 -36.77
CA ALA A 25 19.41 -40.23 -36.97
C ALA A 25 18.27 -39.80 -36.04
N ILE A 26 17.29 -40.67 -35.81
CA ILE A 26 16.21 -40.46 -34.83
C ILE A 26 16.80 -40.41 -33.42
N GLY A 27 17.70 -41.32 -33.06
CA GLY A 27 18.38 -41.30 -31.76
C GLY A 27 19.13 -40.00 -31.46
N GLU A 28 19.83 -39.44 -32.46
CA GLU A 28 20.52 -38.15 -32.32
C GLU A 28 19.53 -36.98 -32.14
N ILE A 29 18.42 -36.97 -32.87
CA ILE A 29 17.36 -35.96 -32.69
C ILE A 29 16.78 -36.05 -31.29
N VAL A 30 16.45 -37.26 -30.81
CA VAL A 30 15.91 -37.47 -29.46
C VAL A 30 16.89 -37.00 -28.39
N LEU A 31 18.19 -37.30 -28.53
CA LEU A 31 19.22 -36.81 -27.60
C LEU A 31 19.33 -35.29 -27.58
N VAL A 32 19.28 -34.63 -28.74
CA VAL A 32 19.29 -33.17 -28.84
C VAL A 32 18.04 -32.57 -28.18
N VAL A 33 16.87 -33.15 -28.45
CA VAL A 33 15.61 -32.70 -27.86
C VAL A 33 15.64 -32.83 -26.33
N ILE A 34 16.13 -33.95 -25.79
CA ILE A 34 16.29 -34.12 -24.34
C ILE A 34 17.24 -33.05 -23.77
N GLY A 35 18.36 -32.76 -24.46
CA GLY A 35 19.28 -31.70 -24.06
C GLY A 35 18.62 -30.33 -23.99
N ILE A 36 17.80 -29.98 -24.99
CA ILE A 36 17.06 -28.71 -25.02
C ILE A 36 16.00 -28.67 -23.90
N LEU A 37 15.26 -29.75 -23.69
CA LEU A 37 14.24 -29.82 -22.64
C LEU A 37 14.86 -29.66 -21.25
N ILE A 38 16.01 -30.30 -20.99
CA ILE A 38 16.74 -30.14 -19.72
C ILE A 38 17.22 -28.70 -19.56
N ALA A 39 17.78 -28.08 -20.61
CA ALA A 39 18.22 -26.69 -20.56
C ALA A 39 17.06 -25.75 -20.23
N LEU A 40 15.92 -25.88 -20.93
CA LEU A 40 14.71 -25.11 -20.65
C LEU A 40 14.18 -25.36 -19.23
N GLN A 41 14.25 -26.60 -18.75
CA GLN A 41 13.80 -26.93 -17.40
C GLN A 41 14.68 -26.27 -16.32
N ILE A 42 15.99 -26.21 -16.53
CA ILE A 42 16.94 -25.54 -15.63
C ILE A 42 16.67 -24.03 -15.62
N ASP A 43 16.46 -23.43 -16.80
CA ASP A 43 16.17 -22.00 -16.91
C ASP A 43 14.84 -21.65 -16.23
N ASN A 44 13.76 -22.39 -16.51
CA ASN A 44 12.46 -22.22 -15.87
C ASN A 44 12.54 -22.40 -14.34
N TRP A 45 13.32 -23.36 -13.86
CA TRP A 45 13.51 -23.58 -12.42
C TRP A 45 14.23 -22.40 -11.76
N ASN A 46 15.27 -21.87 -12.40
CA ASN A 46 16.00 -20.69 -11.91
C ASN A 46 15.11 -19.45 -11.89
N GLU A 47 14.29 -19.23 -12.92
CA GLU A 47 13.31 -18.15 -12.97
C GLU A 47 12.27 -18.27 -11.85
N ASN A 48 11.69 -19.47 -11.67
CA ASN A 48 10.72 -19.70 -10.60
C ASN A 48 11.34 -19.46 -9.21
N ARG A 49 12.59 -19.88 -8.99
CA ARG A 49 13.32 -19.62 -7.74
C ARG A 49 13.50 -18.13 -7.46
N LYS A 50 13.82 -17.33 -8.49
CA LYS A 50 13.94 -15.87 -8.37
C LYS A 50 12.59 -15.24 -8.07
N LEU A 51 11.53 -15.72 -8.73
CA LEU A 51 10.16 -15.27 -8.51
C LEU A 51 9.71 -15.53 -7.07
N GLU A 52 9.93 -16.75 -6.57
CA GLU A 52 9.61 -17.12 -5.19
C GLU A 52 10.36 -16.25 -4.17
N ALA A 53 11.67 -16.05 -4.36
CA ALA A 53 12.46 -15.18 -3.47
C ALA A 53 11.91 -13.75 -3.45
N LYS A 54 11.48 -13.23 -4.61
CA LYS A 54 10.87 -11.90 -4.72
C LYS A 54 9.51 -11.84 -4.02
N THR A 55 8.65 -12.84 -4.21
CA THR A 55 7.36 -12.96 -3.54
C THR A 55 7.51 -13.01 -2.02
N GLN A 56 8.49 -13.76 -1.50
CA GLN A 56 8.77 -13.81 -0.06
C GLN A 56 9.23 -12.45 0.49
N ASN A 57 10.02 -11.69 -0.28
CA ASN A 57 10.41 -10.34 0.10
C ASN A 57 9.17 -9.42 0.21
N TYR A 58 8.24 -9.50 -0.75
CA TYR A 58 6.98 -8.76 -0.66
C TYR A 58 6.13 -9.15 0.55
N TYR A 59 6.02 -10.43 0.88
CA TYR A 59 5.31 -10.84 2.09
C TYR A 59 5.91 -10.25 3.36
N LYS A 60 7.24 -10.18 3.44
CA LYS A 60 7.93 -9.53 4.56
C LYS A 60 7.61 -8.04 4.63
N GLN A 61 7.69 -7.33 3.50
CA GLN A 61 7.37 -5.89 3.45
C GLN A 61 5.90 -5.61 3.82
N ILE A 62 4.96 -6.39 3.28
CA ILE A 62 3.54 -6.30 3.62
C ILE A 62 3.33 -6.53 5.11
N LEU A 63 3.98 -7.54 5.69
CA LEU A 63 3.85 -7.81 7.13
C LEU A 63 4.38 -6.65 7.99
N GLU A 64 5.54 -6.10 7.64
CA GLU A 64 6.12 -4.94 8.31
C GLU A 64 5.22 -3.71 8.22
N ASP A 65 4.63 -3.45 7.06
CA ASP A 65 3.68 -2.36 6.87
C ASP A 65 2.41 -2.55 7.71
N LEU A 66 1.84 -3.76 7.74
CA LEU A 66 0.68 -4.07 8.59
C LEU A 66 0.98 -3.91 10.09
N GLN A 67 2.20 -4.21 10.53
CA GLN A 67 2.63 -4.00 11.92
C GLN A 67 2.75 -2.51 12.26
N LYS A 68 3.27 -1.70 11.34
CA LYS A 68 3.33 -0.24 11.48
C LYS A 68 1.92 0.34 11.50
N ASP A 69 1.06 -0.07 10.58
CA ASP A 69 -0.33 0.37 10.50
C ASP A 69 -1.10 0.02 11.78
N LYS A 70 -0.90 -1.18 12.34
CA LYS A 70 -1.49 -1.56 13.63
C LYS A 70 -1.05 -0.62 14.74
N THR A 71 0.25 -0.37 14.85
CA THR A 71 0.81 0.53 15.87
C THR A 71 0.25 1.94 15.72
N PHE A 72 0.23 2.46 14.48
CA PHE A 72 -0.33 3.76 14.15
C PHE A 72 -1.81 3.85 14.51
N ALA A 73 -2.61 2.84 14.16
CA ALA A 73 -4.02 2.79 14.47
C ALA A 73 -4.26 2.78 16.00
N THR A 74 -3.51 1.99 16.76
CA THR A 74 -3.62 1.97 18.23
C THR A 74 -3.29 3.33 18.85
N GLN A 75 -2.19 3.97 18.43
CA GLN A 75 -1.82 5.30 18.92
C GLN A 75 -2.87 6.37 18.57
N THR A 76 -3.43 6.28 17.36
CA THR A 76 -4.48 7.17 16.88
C THR A 76 -5.77 7.01 17.69
N ILE A 77 -6.18 5.77 17.97
CA ILE A 77 -7.35 5.49 18.80
C ILE A 77 -7.18 6.12 20.18
N THR A 78 -6.03 5.94 20.83
CA THR A 78 -5.75 6.54 22.14
C THR A 78 -5.84 8.06 22.12
N LYS A 79 -5.31 8.71 21.08
CA LYS A 79 -5.43 10.17 20.90
C LYS A 79 -6.89 10.60 20.77
N PHE A 80 -7.68 9.91 19.94
CA PHE A 80 -9.10 10.23 19.79
C PHE A 80 -9.91 9.94 21.06
N GLU A 81 -9.55 8.95 21.86
CA GLU A 81 -10.19 8.69 23.15
C GLU A 81 -9.92 9.83 24.16
N LEU A 82 -8.68 10.31 24.22
CA LEU A 82 -8.30 11.47 25.05
C LEU A 82 -9.05 12.73 24.61
N GLN A 83 -9.06 13.01 23.30
CA GLN A 83 -9.79 14.13 22.74
C GLN A 83 -11.29 14.04 23.03
N ARG A 84 -11.90 12.86 22.81
CA ARG A 84 -13.32 12.63 23.12
C ARG A 84 -13.63 12.91 24.59
N LYS A 85 -12.74 12.48 25.50
CA LYS A 85 -12.90 12.76 26.94
C LYS A 85 -12.85 14.27 27.22
N ALA A 86 -11.87 14.98 26.66
CA ALA A 86 -11.76 16.43 26.84
C ALA A 86 -13.02 17.17 26.35
N TYR A 87 -13.58 16.77 25.20
CA TYR A 87 -14.86 17.32 24.72
C TYR A 87 -16.04 17.00 25.64
N GLN A 88 -16.09 15.80 26.21
CA GLN A 88 -17.14 15.43 27.17
C GLN A 88 -17.05 16.27 28.44
N ASP A 89 -15.85 16.40 29.01
CA ASP A 89 -15.59 17.19 30.21
C ASP A 89 -15.99 18.67 29.99
N TYR A 90 -15.69 19.23 28.81
CA TYR A 90 -16.13 20.57 28.40
C TYR A 90 -17.66 20.69 28.33
N ILE A 91 -18.34 19.76 27.67
CA ILE A 91 -19.80 19.77 27.54
C ILE A 91 -20.48 19.70 28.92
N ASP A 92 -19.97 18.87 29.83
CA ASP A 92 -20.56 18.72 31.16
C ASP A 92 -20.30 19.94 32.05
N LYS A 93 -19.12 20.55 31.93
CA LYS A 93 -18.84 21.85 32.56
C LYS A 93 -19.78 22.93 32.02
N PHE A 94 -19.96 22.99 30.69
CA PHE A 94 -20.85 23.94 30.02
C PHE A 94 -22.30 23.85 30.52
N LYS A 95 -22.82 22.64 30.73
CA LYS A 95 -24.18 22.44 31.25
C LYS A 95 -24.35 22.87 32.71
N SER A 96 -23.28 22.86 33.50
CA SER A 96 -23.35 23.04 34.96
C SER A 96 -22.99 24.45 35.45
N SER A 97 -22.42 25.30 34.59
CA SER A 97 -21.93 26.64 34.98
C SER A 97 -22.49 27.75 34.09
N GLN A 98 -22.63 28.97 34.63
CA GLN A 98 -22.85 30.15 33.79
C GLN A 98 -21.52 30.61 33.22
N PHE A 99 -21.28 30.29 31.94
CA PHE A 99 -20.11 30.77 31.21
C PHE A 99 -20.34 32.17 30.63
N THR A 100 -19.26 32.95 30.51
CA THR A 100 -19.24 34.10 29.60
C THR A 100 -18.82 33.63 28.21
N LEU A 101 -19.27 34.33 27.17
CA LEU A 101 -18.95 33.97 25.78
C LEU A 101 -17.43 33.89 25.54
N THR A 102 -16.65 34.75 26.21
CA THR A 102 -15.19 34.78 26.12
C THR A 102 -14.53 33.54 26.72
N SER A 103 -14.95 33.10 27.93
CA SER A 103 -14.36 31.90 28.54
C SER A 103 -14.76 30.62 27.81
N MET A 104 -15.94 30.58 27.19
CA MET A 104 -16.32 29.46 26.31
C MET A 104 -15.39 29.32 25.12
N TYR A 105 -14.98 30.45 24.53
CA TYR A 105 -14.13 30.48 23.35
C TYR A 105 -12.70 30.08 23.66
N GLU A 106 -12.13 30.59 24.75
CA GLU A 106 -10.80 30.21 25.21
C GLU A 106 -10.72 28.70 25.48
N GLU A 107 -11.70 28.13 26.19
CA GLU A 107 -11.73 26.69 26.47
C GLU A 107 -11.97 25.85 25.20
N LEU A 108 -12.73 26.35 24.21
CA LEU A 108 -12.92 25.66 22.93
C LEU A 108 -11.65 25.66 22.06
N LEU A 109 -10.85 26.72 22.11
CA LEU A 109 -9.60 26.80 21.38
C LEU A 109 -8.59 25.75 21.87
N ASP A 110 -8.49 25.56 23.19
CA ASP A 110 -7.62 24.54 23.79
C ASP A 110 -8.01 23.11 23.37
N LEU A 111 -9.31 22.83 23.15
CA LEU A 111 -9.80 21.54 22.66
C LEU A 111 -9.54 21.30 21.17
N ASN A 112 -9.47 22.37 20.37
CA ASN A 112 -9.26 22.32 18.92
C ASN A 112 -7.78 22.33 18.51
N ALA A 113 -6.85 22.54 19.45
CA ALA A 113 -5.41 22.55 19.17
C ALA A 113 -4.87 21.19 18.68
N GLU A 114 -5.63 20.09 18.87
CA GLU A 114 -5.24 18.74 18.49
C GLU A 114 -5.97 18.25 17.23
N SER A 115 -5.50 18.64 16.04
CA SER A 115 -5.85 17.98 14.78
C SER A 115 -4.82 16.90 14.44
N TYR A 116 -5.27 15.67 14.21
CA TYR A 116 -4.41 14.51 13.98
C TYR A 116 -4.57 13.95 12.57
N ALA A 117 -3.79 14.49 11.63
CA ALA A 117 -3.79 14.00 10.25
C ALA A 117 -3.55 12.48 10.16
N LEU A 118 -4.49 11.77 9.54
CA LEU A 118 -4.40 10.32 9.37
C LEU A 118 -3.65 9.95 8.10
N ASN A 119 -2.42 9.44 8.25
CA ASN A 119 -1.56 9.08 7.14
C ASN A 119 -1.14 7.60 7.23
N PHE A 120 -1.84 6.74 6.49
CA PHE A 120 -1.50 5.32 6.38
C PHE A 120 -0.38 5.09 5.36
N ASN A 121 0.51 4.13 5.63
CA ASN A 121 1.56 3.78 4.67
C ASN A 121 0.97 2.91 3.54
N THR A 122 1.12 3.36 2.29
CA THR A 122 0.64 2.63 1.10
C THR A 122 1.77 2.28 0.12
N SER A 123 3.03 2.50 0.49
CA SER A 123 4.17 2.40 -0.44
C SER A 123 4.34 1.00 -1.04
N THR A 124 4.25 -0.06 -0.24
CA THR A 124 4.40 -1.45 -0.73
C THR A 124 3.27 -1.84 -1.67
N ILE A 125 2.02 -1.55 -1.32
CA ILE A 125 0.87 -1.90 -2.17
C ILE A 125 0.87 -1.07 -3.46
N GLU A 126 1.30 0.19 -3.42
CA GLU A 126 1.46 1.04 -4.61
C GLU A 126 2.57 0.55 -5.52
N SER A 127 3.72 0.19 -4.94
CA SER A 127 4.83 -0.40 -5.70
C SER A 127 4.39 -1.69 -6.41
N LEU A 128 3.66 -2.57 -5.71
CA LEU A 128 3.10 -3.79 -6.28
C LEU A 128 2.11 -3.51 -7.43
N GLN A 129 1.25 -2.49 -7.29
CA GLN A 129 0.31 -2.10 -8.33
C GLN A 129 1.02 -1.51 -9.55
N ASN A 130 1.93 -0.56 -9.34
CA ASN A 130 2.60 0.18 -10.40
C ASN A 130 3.58 -0.70 -11.19
N SER A 131 4.21 -1.68 -10.54
CA SER A 131 5.08 -2.66 -11.20
C SER A 131 4.34 -3.81 -11.88
N GLY A 132 3.03 -3.97 -11.63
CA GLY A 132 2.25 -5.14 -12.06
C GLY A 132 2.52 -6.41 -11.24
N GLU A 133 3.44 -6.36 -10.28
CA GLU A 133 3.86 -7.50 -9.47
C GLU A 133 2.85 -7.89 -8.39
N ILE A 134 1.80 -7.09 -8.22
CA ILE A 134 0.61 -7.48 -7.46
C ILE A 134 0.00 -8.80 -7.94
N ALA A 135 0.27 -9.21 -9.19
CA ALA A 135 -0.11 -10.53 -9.72
C ALA A 135 0.60 -11.71 -9.04
N LEU A 136 1.75 -11.48 -8.40
CA LEU A 136 2.49 -12.49 -7.62
C LEU A 136 1.79 -12.82 -6.30
N ILE A 137 0.91 -11.95 -5.83
CA ILE A 137 0.17 -12.12 -4.58
C ILE A 137 -1.10 -12.93 -4.87
N PRO A 138 -1.38 -14.00 -4.10
CA PRO A 138 -2.58 -14.80 -4.25
C PRO A 138 -3.85 -13.95 -4.29
N PRO A 139 -4.83 -14.25 -5.17
CA PRO A 139 -5.99 -13.40 -5.38
C PRO A 139 -6.74 -13.02 -4.11
N LEU A 140 -6.87 -13.96 -3.16
CA LEU A 140 -7.53 -13.72 -1.88
C LEU A 140 -6.80 -12.65 -1.04
N LEU A 141 -5.47 -12.77 -0.92
CA LEU A 141 -4.65 -11.81 -0.16
C LEU A 141 -4.60 -10.46 -0.87
N ARG A 142 -4.42 -10.49 -2.19
CA ARG A 142 -4.44 -9.29 -3.03
C ARG A 142 -5.72 -8.49 -2.82
N ASN A 143 -6.88 -9.12 -2.88
CA ASN A 143 -8.15 -8.44 -2.71
C ASN A 143 -8.29 -7.83 -1.30
N LYS A 144 -7.90 -8.57 -0.26
CA LYS A 144 -7.89 -8.05 1.12
C LYS A 144 -6.98 -6.83 1.28
N LEU A 145 -5.80 -6.82 0.65
CA LEU A 145 -4.88 -5.67 0.68
C LEU A 145 -5.46 -4.46 -0.06
N LEU A 146 -6.11 -4.67 -1.19
CA LEU A 146 -6.78 -3.60 -1.93
C LEU A 146 -7.97 -3.03 -1.15
N ASP A 147 -8.73 -3.88 -0.46
CA ASP A 147 -9.83 -3.43 0.39
C ASP A 147 -9.33 -2.65 1.60
N LEU A 148 -8.24 -3.10 2.24
CA LEU A 148 -7.58 -2.36 3.31
C LEU A 148 -7.14 -0.97 2.83
N LYS A 149 -6.49 -0.88 1.67
CA LYS A 149 -6.08 0.41 1.08
C LYS A 149 -7.28 1.34 0.86
N ARG A 150 -8.38 0.83 0.29
CA ARG A 150 -9.60 1.62 0.07
C ARG A 150 -10.19 2.14 1.39
N MET A 151 -10.22 1.28 2.41
CA MET A 151 -10.68 1.68 3.74
C MET A 151 -9.81 2.78 4.34
N GLN A 152 -8.48 2.65 4.26
CA GLN A 152 -7.54 3.67 4.74
C GLN A 152 -7.74 5.00 4.02
N GLN A 153 -7.86 4.99 2.69
CA GLN A 153 -8.12 6.19 1.89
C GLN A 153 -9.44 6.86 2.29
N LYS A 154 -10.49 6.06 2.51
CA LYS A 154 -11.78 6.57 2.99
C LYS A 154 -11.64 7.23 4.36
N ILE A 155 -10.95 6.58 5.30
CA ILE A 155 -10.74 7.11 6.67
C ILE A 155 -9.99 8.45 6.62
N THR A 156 -8.92 8.55 5.82
CA THR A 156 -8.18 9.81 5.64
C THR A 156 -9.05 10.89 5.01
N LEU A 157 -9.91 10.54 4.04
CA LEU A 157 -10.83 11.50 3.44
C LEU A 157 -11.87 12.01 4.45
N ASP A 158 -12.50 11.09 5.19
CA ASP A 158 -13.53 11.40 6.20
C ASP A 158 -12.94 12.29 7.30
N GLU A 159 -11.71 12.03 7.75
CA GLU A 159 -11.01 12.86 8.73
C GLU A 159 -10.67 14.27 8.18
N SER A 160 -10.25 14.38 6.92
CA SER A 160 -10.01 15.68 6.29
C SER A 160 -11.27 16.54 6.18
N LEU A 161 -12.44 15.91 6.06
CA LEU A 161 -13.73 16.60 6.02
C LEU A 161 -14.15 17.04 7.43
N ASP A 162 -13.96 16.18 8.43
CA ASP A 162 -14.23 16.50 9.84
C ASP A 162 -13.36 17.67 10.35
N ASN A 163 -12.05 17.65 10.06
CA ASN A 163 -11.15 18.76 10.41
C ASN A 163 -11.60 20.08 9.79
N ARG A 164 -12.00 20.08 8.51
CA ARG A 164 -12.52 21.30 7.84
C ARG A 164 -13.78 21.82 8.52
N ALA A 165 -14.68 20.93 8.95
CA ALA A 165 -15.88 21.32 9.68
C ALA A 165 -15.52 21.95 11.04
N LYS A 166 -14.59 21.36 11.80
CA LYS A 166 -14.08 21.91 13.07
C LYS A 166 -13.49 23.30 12.89
N THR A 167 -12.62 23.50 11.90
CA THR A 167 -12.05 24.82 11.59
C THR A 167 -13.14 25.85 11.30
N GLY A 168 -14.15 25.47 10.50
CA GLY A 168 -15.27 26.37 10.18
C GLY A 168 -16.13 26.76 11.39
N VAL A 169 -16.27 25.89 12.40
CA VAL A 169 -16.94 26.23 13.66
C VAL A 169 -16.13 27.27 14.44
N THR A 170 -14.82 27.05 14.58
CA THR A 170 -13.92 27.97 15.29
C THR A 170 -13.87 29.34 14.63
N GLU A 171 -13.80 29.42 13.30
CA GLU A 171 -13.83 30.67 12.55
C GLU A 171 -15.11 31.46 12.79
N ARG A 172 -16.28 30.80 12.75
CA ARG A 172 -17.57 31.44 13.00
C ARG A 172 -17.68 31.99 14.42
N ILE A 173 -17.18 31.24 15.41
CA ILE A 173 -17.19 31.70 16.81
C ILE A 173 -16.23 32.89 16.99
N SER A 174 -15.05 32.85 16.38
CA SER A 174 -14.10 33.98 16.37
C SER A 174 -14.74 35.26 15.80
N MET A 175 -15.48 35.14 14.69
CA MET A 175 -16.21 36.28 14.10
C MET A 175 -17.29 36.85 15.03
N LEU A 176 -17.99 35.99 15.78
CA LEU A 176 -19.06 36.43 16.71
C LEU A 176 -18.52 37.15 17.95
N ILE A 177 -17.29 36.87 18.35
CA ILE A 177 -16.68 37.43 19.57
C ILE A 177 -15.96 38.76 19.28
N GLY A 178 -15.95 39.18 18.01
CA GLY A 178 -15.18 40.33 17.55
C GLY A 178 -13.74 39.91 17.35
N GLY A 179 -13.35 39.68 16.10
CA GLY A 179 -11.98 39.36 15.73
C GLY A 179 -11.03 40.38 16.36
N LYS A 180 -10.01 39.90 17.08
CA LYS A 180 -8.98 40.77 17.65
C LYS A 180 -8.14 41.51 16.60
N ASP A 181 -8.36 41.27 15.31
CA ASP A 181 -7.69 41.96 14.21
C ASP A 181 -8.73 42.60 13.26
N GLY A 182 -9.06 43.86 13.50
CA GLY A 182 -9.99 44.60 12.64
C GLY A 182 -10.14 46.04 13.12
N GLN A 183 -9.24 46.90 12.66
CA GLN A 183 -9.27 48.36 12.80
C GLN A 183 -10.70 48.92 12.75
N SER A 184 -11.12 49.53 13.85
CA SER A 184 -12.29 50.40 13.89
C SER A 184 -12.00 51.66 13.07
N GLU A 185 -12.44 51.71 11.82
CA GLU A 185 -12.64 52.99 11.13
C GLU A 185 -13.81 53.72 11.79
N PRO A 186 -13.64 54.99 12.21
CA PRO A 186 -14.76 55.75 12.72
C PRO A 186 -15.68 56.10 11.53
N LEU A 187 -16.97 55.77 11.70
CA LEU A 187 -18.05 56.30 10.88
C LEU A 187 -17.93 57.83 10.85
N LYS A 188 -17.49 58.37 9.71
CA LYS A 188 -17.70 59.78 9.39
C LYS A 188 -19.18 59.96 9.06
N THR A 189 -19.93 60.51 10.00
CA THR A 189 -21.14 61.26 9.70
C THR A 189 -20.74 62.64 9.18
N ASP A 190 -21.50 63.13 8.20
CA ASP A 190 -21.37 64.42 7.52
C ASP A 190 -21.06 65.62 8.44
#